data_AF-W0ERC4-F1
#
_entry.id   AF-W0ERC4-F1
#
_cell.length_a   1.000
_cell.length_b   1.000
_cell.length_c   1.000
_cell.angle_alpha   90.00
_cell.angle_beta   90.00
_cell.angle_gamma   90.00
#
_symmetry.space_group_name_H-M   'P 1'
#
loop_
_entity.id
_entity.type
_entity.pdbx_description
1 polymer ?
#
loop_
_entity_poly.entity_id
_entity_poly.type
_entity_poly.pdbx_seq_one_letter_code
_entity_poly.pdbx_strand_id
1 'polypeptide(L)'
;MSNTQYAVCHLQRGSGNDSGMSCHIERKDTKGKIYVPVNANADRTHLNRELVRFPEGVSNRTEAIQHRIDTAGLRRKVGKNQTKAIRIILTGTHEQMMKIANDDRLDSWIDANLKWLKGTFGEENLVSCVLHMDEKTPHLHATIVPIVTGERIRRKREGERKYETKSGPRLSADDVMRRTKLHEYQNSYAAAMKPFGLQRGIVGSTAKHQANSEYYRQQVIQYEEDIAKLQVDVEKAQEGRSTILAWFGKGDLAKAKKELADKDGQIAELNRQIKALQAEKIRLREQHKSEIRKLRNGYQVEIDKAIRRAETAERQSEEKDAVIDRQRKLIDRLDRMANPQRYSLSSGAELVRINVSNYRNPSLHIWTRVGEELFEDTKFQIDYDMAQRHFNGQITDEEFVNAVFEPQEQVSGKQAELLGAAFTLAAGGPAEVHVGTGSGGSSSNLPWREQKKGNRR
;
A
#
# COMPACT_ATOMS: atom_id res chain seq x y z
N MET A 1 40.39 -0.39 -19.68
CA MET A 1 39.20 0.36 -19.19
C MET A 1 39.64 1.78 -18.90
N SER A 2 38.89 2.82 -19.29
CA SER A 2 39.31 4.20 -19.03
C SER A 2 39.39 4.43 -17.52
N ASN A 3 40.49 4.99 -17.02
CA ASN A 3 40.79 5.24 -15.61
C ASN A 3 39.95 6.39 -15.00
N THR A 4 38.71 6.53 -15.46
CA THR A 4 37.83 7.67 -15.17
C THR A 4 37.14 7.44 -13.84
N GLN A 5 37.38 8.34 -12.89
CA GLN A 5 36.82 8.30 -11.55
C GLN A 5 35.55 9.17 -11.51
N TYR A 6 34.40 8.58 -11.16
CA TYR A 6 33.10 9.25 -11.26
C TYR A 6 32.56 9.66 -9.90
N ALA A 7 31.96 10.86 -9.84
CA ALA A 7 31.13 11.29 -8.74
C ALA A 7 29.78 10.54 -8.78
N VAL A 8 29.37 9.98 -7.64
CA VAL A 8 28.10 9.26 -7.49
C VAL A 8 27.18 10.09 -6.61
N CYS A 9 26.06 10.56 -7.17
CA CYS A 9 24.94 11.14 -6.45
C CYS A 9 23.67 10.39 -6.84
N HIS A 10 23.09 9.66 -5.89
CA HIS A 10 21.88 8.87 -6.14
C HIS A 10 20.80 9.25 -5.15
N LEU A 11 19.61 9.61 -5.66
CA LEU A 11 18.46 10.00 -4.85
C LEU A 11 17.39 8.90 -4.89
N GLN A 12 16.88 8.52 -3.72
CA GLN A 12 15.85 7.50 -3.57
C GLN A 12 14.73 8.00 -2.63
N ARG A 13 13.47 7.76 -2.99
CA ARG A 13 12.33 8.08 -2.11
C ARG A 13 12.33 7.15 -0.90
N GLY A 14 12.11 7.70 0.28
CA GLY A 14 11.79 6.92 1.48
C GLY A 14 10.36 6.34 1.40
N SER A 15 10.15 5.19 2.02
CA SER A 15 8.85 4.54 2.13
C SER A 15 8.30 4.68 3.55
N GLY A 16 7.00 4.97 3.67
CA GLY A 16 6.35 5.14 4.98
C GLY A 16 7.01 6.21 5.87
N ASN A 17 7.40 5.83 7.08
CA ASN A 17 8.15 6.66 8.02
C ASN A 17 9.68 6.50 7.90
N ASP A 18 10.15 5.65 6.98
CA ASP A 18 11.55 5.38 6.69
C ASP A 18 12.39 4.88 7.89
N SER A 19 11.75 4.32 8.93
CA SER A 19 12.43 3.90 10.16
C SER A 19 13.37 2.71 9.97
N GLY A 20 13.06 1.79 9.05
CA GLY A 20 13.96 0.68 8.72
C GLY A 20 15.30 1.16 8.16
N MET A 21 15.30 2.29 7.44
CA MET A 21 16.52 2.90 6.94
C MET A 21 17.29 3.66 8.01
N SER A 22 16.61 4.25 9.00
CA SER A 22 17.28 4.85 10.14
C SER A 22 18.14 3.83 10.88
N CYS A 23 17.64 2.60 11.08
CA CYS A 23 18.43 1.57 11.73
C CYS A 23 19.73 1.21 10.99
N HIS A 24 19.64 1.13 9.66
CA HIS A 24 20.80 0.85 8.81
C HIS A 24 21.80 2.01 8.82
N ILE A 25 21.32 3.26 8.75
CA ILE A 25 22.16 4.46 8.66
C ILE A 25 22.84 4.78 10.00
N GLU A 26 22.11 4.70 11.10
CA GLU A 26 22.61 5.08 12.44
C GLU A 26 23.32 3.93 13.15
N ARG A 27 23.30 2.73 12.57
CA ARG A 27 23.82 1.49 13.15
C ARG A 27 23.21 1.18 14.53
N LYS A 28 21.94 1.57 14.73
CA LYS A 28 21.18 1.42 15.98
C LYS A 28 19.77 0.94 15.66
N ASP A 29 19.23 -0.02 16.40
CA ASP A 29 17.82 -0.41 16.26
C ASP A 29 16.88 0.63 16.90
N THR A 30 15.56 0.40 16.82
CA THR A 30 14.55 1.29 17.39
C THR A 30 14.60 1.40 18.93
N LYS A 31 15.35 0.53 19.60
CA LYS A 31 15.59 0.56 21.05
C LYS A 31 16.98 1.11 21.40
N GLY A 32 17.73 1.62 20.40
CA GLY A 32 19.08 2.15 20.56
C GLY A 32 20.17 1.09 20.65
N LYS A 33 19.87 -0.20 20.41
CA LYS A 33 20.86 -1.28 20.45
C LYS A 33 21.68 -1.29 19.16
N ILE A 34 22.97 -1.60 19.25
CA ILE A 34 23.87 -1.64 18.10
C ILE A 34 23.34 -2.62 17.03
N TYR A 35 23.24 -2.12 15.80
CA TYR A 35 22.86 -2.86 14.60
C TYR A 35 23.96 -2.69 13.53
N VAL A 36 24.70 -3.76 13.24
CA VAL A 36 25.70 -3.77 12.17
C VAL A 36 25.26 -4.74 11.08
N PRO A 37 25.04 -4.29 9.83
CA PRO A 37 24.68 -5.18 8.74
C PRO A 37 25.89 -6.03 8.29
N VAL A 38 25.63 -7.10 7.56
CA VAL A 38 26.65 -8.14 7.22
C VAL A 38 27.70 -7.62 6.23
N ASN A 39 27.34 -6.63 5.43
CA ASN A 39 28.24 -5.95 4.50
C ASN A 39 29.14 -4.90 5.21
N ALA A 40 28.87 -4.58 6.48
CA ALA A 40 29.65 -3.66 7.28
C ALA A 40 30.61 -4.40 8.22
N ASN A 41 31.79 -3.83 8.43
CA ASN A 41 32.78 -4.30 9.37
C ASN A 41 32.55 -3.64 10.74
N ALA A 42 32.09 -4.43 11.72
CA ALA A 42 31.81 -3.96 13.08
C ALA A 42 33.01 -3.26 13.73
N ASP A 43 34.23 -3.71 13.45
CA ASP A 43 35.46 -3.14 14.01
C ASP A 43 35.72 -1.73 13.49
N ARG A 44 35.10 -1.34 12.36
CA ARG A 44 35.26 -0.02 11.74
C ARG A 44 34.07 0.91 11.97
N THR A 45 32.99 0.43 12.59
CA THR A 45 31.77 1.24 12.80
C THR A 45 32.03 2.47 13.68
N HIS A 46 33.03 2.43 14.55
CA HIS A 46 33.47 3.59 15.34
C HIS A 46 34.04 4.74 14.49
N LEU A 47 34.40 4.49 13.22
CA LEU A 47 34.85 5.50 12.27
C LEU A 47 33.70 6.21 11.55
N ASN A 48 32.46 5.74 11.71
CA ASN A 48 31.28 6.41 11.16
C ASN A 48 31.03 7.71 11.93
N ARG A 49 30.52 8.73 11.23
CA ARG A 49 30.32 10.06 11.80
C ARG A 49 28.93 10.60 11.48
N GLU A 50 28.21 11.04 12.48
CA GLU A 50 27.00 11.86 12.32
C GLU A 50 27.42 13.31 12.09
N LEU A 51 27.04 13.87 10.95
CA LEU A 51 27.54 15.16 10.46
C LEU A 51 26.53 16.30 10.59
N VAL A 52 25.28 15.97 10.94
CA VAL A 52 24.18 16.92 11.15
C VAL A 52 23.63 16.68 12.53
N ARG A 53 23.64 17.72 13.36
CA ARG A 53 23.09 17.67 14.73
C ARG A 53 21.56 17.72 14.69
N PHE A 54 20.91 16.85 15.44
CA PHE A 54 19.46 16.88 15.58
C PHE A 54 18.99 18.06 16.46
N PRO A 55 17.76 18.57 16.23
CA PRO A 55 17.12 19.54 17.12
C PRO A 55 16.99 19.03 18.56
N GLU A 56 16.78 19.95 19.50
CA GLU A 56 16.54 19.59 20.90
C GLU A 56 15.29 18.69 21.04
N GLY A 57 15.40 17.63 21.84
CA GLY A 57 14.32 16.65 22.02
C GLY A 57 14.15 15.63 20.88
N VAL A 58 14.99 15.70 19.82
CA VAL A 58 14.99 14.74 18.72
C VAL A 58 16.15 13.74 18.90
N SER A 59 15.83 12.46 18.99
CA SER A 59 16.80 11.40 19.34
C SER A 59 17.36 10.64 18.13
N ASN A 60 16.65 10.64 17.02
CA ASN A 60 16.99 9.87 15.83
C ASN A 60 16.48 10.53 14.54
N ARG A 61 16.96 10.05 13.41
CA ARG A 61 16.61 10.51 12.07
C ARG A 61 15.12 10.42 11.75
N THR A 62 14.42 9.39 12.23
CA THR A 62 12.97 9.27 11.99
C THR A 62 12.20 10.39 12.68
N GLU A 63 12.57 10.72 13.91
CA GLU A 63 12.06 11.89 14.62
C GLU A 63 12.49 13.19 13.95
N ALA A 64 13.72 13.30 13.44
CA ALA A 64 14.18 14.49 12.74
C ALA A 64 13.37 14.79 11.46
N ILE A 65 13.02 13.75 10.70
CA ILE A 65 12.11 13.86 9.54
C ILE A 65 10.74 14.40 10.00
N GLN A 66 10.19 13.83 11.07
CA GLN A 66 8.85 14.19 11.55
C GLN A 66 8.85 15.61 12.14
N HIS A 67 9.85 15.97 12.95
CA HIS A 67 10.08 17.30 13.49
C HIS A 67 10.13 18.35 12.37
N ARG A 68 10.89 18.10 11.29
CA ARG A 68 10.94 19.03 10.15
C ARG A 68 9.59 19.17 9.46
N ILE A 69 8.82 18.09 9.31
CA ILE A 69 7.46 18.15 8.75
C ILE A 69 6.52 19.00 9.63
N ASP A 70 6.59 18.82 10.95
CA ASP A 70 5.71 19.47 11.92
C ASP A 70 6.03 20.96 12.06
N THR A 71 7.31 21.33 11.94
CA THR A 71 7.79 22.72 12.05
C THR A 71 7.83 23.46 10.71
N ALA A 72 7.60 22.79 9.57
CA ALA A 72 7.66 23.41 8.25
C ALA A 72 6.48 24.33 7.90
N GLY A 73 5.52 24.55 8.81
CA GLY A 73 4.35 25.41 8.55
C GLY A 73 3.42 24.87 7.46
N LEU A 74 3.33 23.55 7.33
CA LEU A 74 2.47 22.91 6.33
C LEU A 74 0.99 23.16 6.64
N ARG A 75 0.28 23.79 5.70
CA ARG A 75 -1.16 24.07 5.85
C ARG A 75 -2.06 22.85 5.63
N ARG A 76 -1.53 21.78 5.03
CA ARG A 76 -2.29 20.55 4.70
C ARG A 76 -1.71 19.38 5.47
N LYS A 77 -2.61 18.52 5.94
CA LYS A 77 -2.24 17.23 6.52
C LYS A 77 -1.42 16.42 5.52
N VAL A 78 -0.27 15.92 5.99
CA VAL A 78 0.58 15.00 5.21
C VAL A 78 -0.16 13.68 5.02
N GLY A 79 -0.32 13.27 3.75
CA GLY A 79 -1.00 12.03 3.39
C GLY A 79 -0.19 10.79 3.78
N LYS A 80 -0.86 9.68 4.08
CA LYS A 80 -0.21 8.41 4.46
C LYS A 80 0.79 7.91 3.41
N ASN A 81 0.49 8.13 2.12
CA ASN A 81 1.31 7.67 0.99
C ASN A 81 2.27 8.76 0.45
N GLN A 82 2.34 9.92 1.11
CA GLN A 82 3.27 10.97 0.69
C GLN A 82 4.70 10.61 1.11
N THR A 83 5.65 10.85 0.21
CA THR A 83 7.07 10.67 0.51
C THR A 83 7.54 11.74 1.47
N LYS A 84 7.83 11.32 2.70
CA LYS A 84 8.29 12.17 3.80
C LYS A 84 9.77 12.54 3.72
N ALA A 85 10.59 11.65 3.15
CA ALA A 85 12.03 11.83 3.06
C ALA A 85 12.58 11.37 1.71
N ILE A 86 13.64 12.00 1.25
CA ILE A 86 14.47 11.57 0.14
C ILE A 86 15.85 11.23 0.72
N ARG A 87 16.30 10.01 0.43
CA ARG A 87 17.62 9.50 0.77
C ARG A 87 18.57 9.83 -0.37
N ILE A 88 19.77 10.29 -0.05
CA ILE A 88 20.80 10.63 -1.02
C ILE A 88 22.06 9.88 -0.65
N ILE A 89 22.59 9.10 -1.58
CA ILE A 89 23.91 8.47 -1.47
C ILE A 89 24.90 9.34 -2.23
N LEU A 90 25.95 9.76 -1.52
CA LEU A 90 27.05 10.54 -2.08
C LEU A 90 28.35 9.76 -1.89
N THR A 91 29.03 9.45 -2.99
CA THR A 91 30.32 8.74 -2.99
C THR A 91 31.03 8.98 -4.32
N GLY A 92 32.07 8.20 -4.60
CA GLY A 92 32.76 8.14 -5.88
C GLY A 92 33.21 6.72 -6.19
N THR A 93 33.98 6.57 -7.27
CA THR A 93 34.66 5.31 -7.56
C THR A 93 35.54 4.88 -6.37
N HIS A 94 35.57 3.57 -6.08
CA HIS A 94 36.21 3.01 -4.90
C HIS A 94 37.67 3.48 -4.73
N GLU A 95 38.48 3.37 -5.79
CA GLU A 95 39.89 3.78 -5.78
C GLU A 95 40.06 5.24 -5.37
N GLN A 96 39.30 6.15 -5.98
CA GLN A 96 39.37 7.57 -5.66
C GLN A 96 38.88 7.88 -4.25
N MET A 97 37.86 7.17 -3.76
CA MET A 97 37.38 7.35 -2.38
C MET A 97 38.41 6.87 -1.35
N MET A 98 39.10 5.75 -1.62
CA MET A 98 40.20 5.30 -0.76
C MET A 98 41.36 6.28 -0.78
N LYS A 99 41.68 6.87 -1.93
CA LYS A 99 42.69 7.93 -2.04
C LYS A 99 42.30 9.18 -1.23
N ILE A 100 41.06 9.65 -1.36
CA ILE A 100 40.56 10.80 -0.57
C ILE A 100 40.64 10.53 0.94
N ALA A 101 40.31 9.31 1.36
CA ALA A 101 40.37 8.90 2.76
C ALA A 101 41.80 8.81 3.31
N ASN A 102 42.74 8.29 2.52
CA ASN A 102 44.13 8.10 2.94
C ASN A 102 44.99 9.37 2.82
N ASP A 103 44.63 10.31 1.93
CA ASP A 103 45.36 11.56 1.71
C ASP A 103 44.92 12.69 2.67
N ASP A 104 44.23 12.37 3.80
CA ASP A 104 43.65 13.33 4.75
C ASP A 104 42.69 14.37 4.13
N ARG A 105 42.10 14.05 2.98
CA ARG A 105 41.14 14.93 2.27
C ARG A 105 39.69 14.65 2.61
N LEU A 106 39.43 13.70 3.50
CA LEU A 106 38.10 13.22 3.84
C LEU A 106 37.22 14.32 4.44
N ASP A 107 37.74 15.12 5.37
CA ASP A 107 36.99 16.22 5.99
C ASP A 107 36.64 17.31 4.96
N SER A 108 37.59 17.69 4.10
CA SER A 108 37.32 18.64 3.01
C SER A 108 36.25 18.10 2.05
N TRP A 109 36.26 16.79 1.79
CA TRP A 109 35.24 16.15 0.95
C TRP A 109 33.87 16.17 1.65
N ILE A 110 33.81 15.88 2.95
CA ILE A 110 32.60 15.98 3.77
C ILE A 110 32.04 17.41 3.72
N ASP A 111 32.86 18.43 3.95
CA ASP A 111 32.44 19.83 3.95
C ASP A 111 31.90 20.27 2.59
N ALA A 112 32.54 19.86 1.50
CA ALA A 112 32.05 20.13 0.15
C ALA A 112 30.67 19.49 -0.10
N ASN A 113 30.46 18.26 0.39
CA ASN A 113 29.18 17.57 0.29
C ASN A 113 28.09 18.25 1.13
N LEU A 114 28.38 18.59 2.39
CA LEU A 114 27.44 19.30 3.25
C LEU A 114 27.07 20.66 2.66
N LYS A 115 28.05 21.42 2.15
CA LYS A 115 27.82 22.70 1.48
C LYS A 115 26.92 22.53 0.25
N TRP A 116 27.18 21.54 -0.59
CA TRP A 116 26.35 21.27 -1.77
C TRP A 116 24.92 20.85 -1.37
N LEU A 117 24.77 19.97 -0.38
CA LEU A 117 23.46 19.52 0.12
C LEU A 117 22.63 20.68 0.67
N LYS A 118 23.22 21.48 1.57
CA LYS A 118 22.56 22.65 2.19
C LYS A 118 22.20 23.70 1.14
N GLY A 119 23.11 23.98 0.19
CA GLY A 119 22.84 24.92 -0.89
C GLY A 119 21.78 24.44 -1.90
N THR A 120 21.69 23.13 -2.14
CA THR A 120 20.78 22.55 -3.14
C THR A 120 19.38 22.33 -2.59
N PHE A 121 19.27 21.80 -1.36
CA PHE A 121 17.99 21.38 -0.79
C PHE A 121 17.49 22.30 0.33
N GLY A 122 18.34 23.21 0.82
CA GLY A 122 18.09 24.06 1.98
C GLY A 122 18.59 23.43 3.28
N GLU A 123 19.17 24.24 4.16
CA GLU A 123 19.73 23.77 5.43
C GLU A 123 18.69 23.11 6.34
N GLU A 124 17.51 23.71 6.50
CA GLU A 124 16.41 23.13 7.28
C GLU A 124 15.91 21.78 6.73
N ASN A 125 16.05 21.56 5.42
CA ASN A 125 15.57 20.34 4.80
C ASN A 125 16.56 19.19 4.97
N LEU A 126 17.85 19.46 5.22
CA LEU A 126 18.87 18.44 5.51
C LEU A 126 18.79 18.03 6.98
N VAL A 127 18.05 16.96 7.26
CA VAL A 127 17.76 16.52 8.64
C VAL A 127 18.74 15.49 9.18
N SER A 128 19.51 14.82 8.32
CA SER A 128 20.53 13.85 8.73
C SER A 128 21.57 13.70 7.61
N CYS A 129 22.84 13.59 7.98
CA CYS A 129 23.91 13.18 7.10
C CYS A 129 24.90 12.34 7.90
N VAL A 130 25.16 11.10 7.46
CA VAL A 130 26.03 10.15 8.17
C VAL A 130 27.08 9.60 7.22
N LEU A 131 28.34 9.65 7.64
CA LEU A 131 29.47 9.01 6.97
C LEU A 131 29.56 7.54 7.38
N HIS A 132 29.60 6.65 6.40
CA HIS A 132 29.90 5.24 6.58
C HIS A 132 31.31 4.95 6.07
N MET A 133 32.17 4.52 6.99
CA MET A 133 33.54 4.06 6.76
C MET A 133 33.68 2.55 6.97
N ASP A 134 32.64 1.90 7.49
CA ASP A 134 32.64 0.48 7.84
C ASP A 134 32.27 -0.45 6.68
N GLU A 135 31.89 0.08 5.51
CA GLU A 135 31.56 -0.71 4.32
C GLU A 135 32.72 -0.75 3.30
N LYS A 136 32.47 -1.29 2.10
CA LYS A 136 33.49 -1.45 1.05
C LYS A 136 34.08 -0.10 0.60
N THR A 137 33.24 0.91 0.40
CA THR A 137 33.65 2.24 -0.08
C THR A 137 33.11 3.31 0.85
N PRO A 138 33.91 4.29 1.29
CA PRO A 138 33.43 5.45 2.02
C PRO A 138 32.28 6.15 1.31
N HIS A 139 31.18 6.41 2.00
CA HIS A 139 30.02 7.09 1.42
C HIS A 139 29.20 7.84 2.47
N LEU A 140 28.42 8.83 2.02
CA LEU A 140 27.48 9.56 2.86
C LEU A 140 26.06 9.10 2.58
N HIS A 141 25.33 8.87 3.66
CA HIS A 141 23.88 8.82 3.68
C HIS A 141 23.33 10.17 4.09
N ALA A 142 22.83 10.96 3.14
CA ALA A 142 22.09 12.18 3.43
C ALA A 142 20.59 11.92 3.39
N THR A 143 19.84 12.60 4.25
CA THR A 143 18.38 12.55 4.28
C THR A 143 17.83 13.95 4.25
N ILE A 144 16.99 14.22 3.25
CA ILE A 144 16.31 15.50 3.11
C ILE A 144 14.79 15.34 3.18
N VAL A 145 14.11 16.30 3.82
CA VAL A 145 12.64 16.41 3.78
C VAL A 145 12.28 17.34 2.63
N PRO A 146 11.47 16.90 1.64
CA PRO A 146 11.21 17.68 0.42
C PRO A 146 10.16 18.77 0.64
N ILE A 147 10.43 19.71 1.56
CA ILE A 147 9.62 20.91 1.74
C ILE A 147 10.01 21.91 0.65
N VAL A 148 9.03 22.30 -0.16
CA VAL A 148 9.18 23.31 -1.22
C VAL A 148 8.21 24.46 -0.98
N THR A 149 8.64 25.69 -1.27
CA THR A 149 7.84 26.92 -1.09
C THR A 149 7.35 27.50 -2.40
N GLY A 150 7.94 27.09 -3.53
CA GLY A 150 7.55 27.55 -4.87
C GLY A 150 6.18 27.07 -5.30
N GLU A 151 5.58 27.78 -6.26
CA GLU A 151 4.29 27.44 -6.83
C GLU A 151 4.26 25.99 -7.35
N ARG A 152 3.13 25.31 -7.14
CA ARG A 152 2.93 23.96 -7.69
C ARG A 152 2.84 24.05 -9.21
N ILE A 153 3.85 23.52 -9.90
CA ILE A 153 3.80 23.34 -11.34
C ILE A 153 2.87 22.16 -11.65
N ARG A 154 1.73 22.43 -12.27
CA ARG A 154 0.76 21.43 -12.71
C ARG A 154 1.20 20.77 -14.01
N ARG A 155 0.85 19.50 -14.19
CA ARG A 155 1.03 18.84 -15.49
C ARG A 155 -0.05 19.35 -16.44
N LYS A 156 0.26 19.51 -17.74
CA LYS A 156 -0.70 19.94 -18.78
C LYS A 156 -2.03 19.15 -18.79
N ARG A 157 -2.01 17.89 -18.33
CA ARG A 157 -3.20 17.01 -18.23
C ARG A 157 -4.13 17.32 -17.05
N GLU A 158 -3.72 18.11 -16.06
CA GLU A 158 -4.53 18.43 -14.88
C GLU A 158 -5.60 19.51 -15.14
N GLY A 159 -5.69 20.05 -16.37
CA GLY A 159 -6.68 21.07 -16.77
C GLY A 159 -6.39 22.48 -16.22
N GLU A 160 -7.31 23.40 -16.48
CA GLU A 160 -7.25 24.77 -15.98
C GLU A 160 -7.44 24.86 -14.45
N ARG A 161 -7.02 25.99 -13.85
CA ARG A 161 -7.09 26.21 -12.40
C ARG A 161 -8.55 26.18 -11.92
N LYS A 162 -9.02 25.01 -11.47
CA LYS A 162 -10.36 24.87 -10.84
C LYS A 162 -10.51 25.64 -9.51
N TYR A 163 -9.37 25.97 -8.86
CA TYR A 163 -9.29 26.69 -7.58
C TYR A 163 -7.97 27.47 -7.49
N GLU A 164 -7.96 28.55 -6.67
CA GLU A 164 -6.75 29.30 -6.33
C GLU A 164 -5.63 28.39 -5.78
N THR A 165 -4.42 28.63 -6.27
CA THR A 165 -3.23 27.92 -5.82
C THR A 165 -2.86 28.47 -4.44
N LYS A 166 -3.21 27.75 -3.36
CA LYS A 166 -2.80 28.16 -2.02
C LYS A 166 -1.26 28.23 -1.95
N SER A 167 -0.74 29.42 -1.65
CA SER A 167 0.68 29.69 -1.43
C SER A 167 1.15 29.15 -0.08
N GLY A 168 2.45 28.85 0.01
CA GLY A 168 3.12 28.41 1.23
C GLY A 168 3.86 27.07 1.12
N PRO A 169 4.53 26.66 2.20
CA PRO A 169 5.32 25.43 2.25
C PRO A 169 4.46 24.20 1.96
N ARG A 170 5.00 23.28 1.15
CA ARG A 170 4.38 21.99 0.82
C ARG A 170 5.41 20.87 0.79
N LEU A 171 5.01 19.69 1.25
CA LEU A 171 5.80 18.48 1.11
C LEU A 171 5.62 17.90 -0.30
N SER A 172 6.67 17.91 -1.13
CA SER A 172 6.58 17.44 -2.51
C SER A 172 7.90 16.86 -3.03
N ALA A 173 8.05 15.54 -2.88
CA ALA A 173 9.16 14.81 -3.49
C ALA A 173 9.15 14.90 -5.03
N ASP A 174 7.97 15.00 -5.65
CA ASP A 174 7.84 15.11 -7.10
C ASP A 174 8.47 16.39 -7.65
N ASP A 175 8.50 17.47 -6.85
CA ASP A 175 9.14 18.72 -7.22
C ASP A 175 10.65 18.68 -7.10
N VAL A 176 11.14 18.05 -6.01
CA VAL A 176 12.57 17.88 -5.77
C VAL A 176 13.18 16.88 -6.77
N MET A 177 12.45 15.82 -7.12
CA MET A 177 12.91 14.73 -8.00
C MET A 177 12.40 14.84 -9.44
N ARG A 178 12.12 16.05 -9.92
CA ARG A 178 11.78 16.25 -11.34
C ARG A 178 12.95 15.85 -12.24
N ARG A 179 12.65 15.34 -13.43
CA ARG A 179 13.66 14.94 -14.41
C ARG A 179 14.71 16.03 -14.68
N THR A 180 14.26 17.28 -14.85
CA THR A 180 15.16 18.43 -15.07
C THR A 180 16.07 18.68 -13.87
N LYS A 181 15.49 18.69 -12.66
CA LYS A 181 16.23 18.84 -11.40
C LYS A 181 17.25 17.73 -11.17
N LEU A 182 16.89 16.46 -11.41
CA LEU A 182 17.82 15.35 -11.29
C LEU A 182 19.02 15.50 -12.25
N HIS A 183 18.79 15.99 -13.47
CA HIS A 183 19.88 16.30 -14.40
C HIS A 183 20.76 17.47 -13.90
N GLU A 184 20.16 18.54 -13.39
CA GLU A 184 20.87 19.68 -12.78
C GLU A 184 21.71 19.25 -11.57
N TYR A 185 21.21 18.33 -10.73
CA TYR A 185 21.95 17.81 -9.59
C TYR A 185 23.19 17.04 -10.02
N GLN A 186 23.09 16.19 -11.06
CA GLN A 186 24.29 15.49 -11.57
C GLN A 186 25.35 16.46 -12.08
N ASN A 187 24.94 17.55 -12.77
CA ASN A 187 25.87 18.57 -13.25
C ASN A 187 26.55 19.33 -12.10
N SER A 188 25.74 19.88 -11.19
CA SER A 188 26.22 20.72 -10.09
C SER A 188 27.03 19.92 -9.06
N TYR A 189 26.62 18.68 -8.76
CA TYR A 189 27.37 17.80 -7.87
C TYR A 189 28.73 17.44 -8.45
N ALA A 190 28.80 17.09 -9.74
CA ALA A 190 30.07 16.80 -10.39
C ALA A 190 31.02 18.02 -10.38
N ALA A 191 30.49 19.24 -10.54
CA ALA A 191 31.28 20.46 -10.41
C ALA A 191 31.84 20.63 -8.99
N ALA A 192 31.03 20.36 -7.96
CA ALA A 192 31.46 20.40 -6.56
C ALA A 192 32.52 19.34 -6.23
N MET A 193 32.45 18.17 -6.88
CA MET A 193 33.35 17.04 -6.63
C MET A 193 34.63 17.05 -7.50
N LYS A 194 34.71 17.93 -8.51
CA LYS A 194 35.88 18.08 -9.39
C LYS A 194 37.21 18.26 -8.63
N PRO A 195 37.30 19.06 -7.55
CA PRO A 195 38.55 19.20 -6.78
C PRO A 195 39.05 17.88 -6.17
N PHE A 196 38.16 16.90 -5.98
CA PHE A 196 38.46 15.58 -5.43
C PHE A 196 38.76 14.55 -6.51
N GLY A 197 38.98 14.96 -7.76
CA GLY A 197 39.31 14.06 -8.88
C GLY A 197 38.11 13.26 -9.41
N LEU A 198 36.90 13.59 -8.98
CA LEU A 198 35.67 12.91 -9.39
C LEU A 198 34.98 13.70 -10.50
N GLN A 199 34.60 12.99 -11.57
CA GLN A 199 34.00 13.56 -12.77
C GLN A 199 32.52 13.24 -12.87
N ARG A 200 31.83 13.96 -13.75
CA ARG A 200 30.41 13.72 -14.02
C ARG A 200 30.21 12.36 -14.68
N GLY A 201 29.17 11.63 -14.28
CA GLY A 201 28.70 10.46 -15.03
C GLY A 201 28.29 10.79 -16.48
N ILE A 202 28.14 9.76 -17.30
CA ILE A 202 27.82 9.88 -18.72
C ILE A 202 26.44 10.55 -18.90
N VAL A 203 26.38 11.64 -19.67
CA VAL A 203 25.11 12.30 -20.05
C VAL A 203 24.30 11.33 -20.92
N GLY A 204 23.03 11.12 -20.59
CA GLY A 204 22.18 10.21 -21.36
C GLY A 204 22.52 8.73 -21.18
N SER A 205 23.22 8.37 -20.11
CA SER A 205 23.50 6.97 -19.77
C SER A 205 22.22 6.13 -19.78
N THR A 206 22.27 4.99 -20.46
CA THR A 206 21.20 3.98 -20.51
C THR A 206 21.30 2.96 -19.38
N ALA A 207 22.29 3.12 -18.48
CA ALA A 207 22.48 2.25 -17.34
C ALA A 207 21.24 2.25 -16.43
N LYS A 208 20.77 1.05 -16.09
CA LYS A 208 19.71 0.87 -15.09
C LYS A 208 20.35 0.71 -13.72
N HIS A 209 19.82 1.42 -12.72
CA HIS A 209 20.21 1.17 -11.34
C HIS A 209 19.86 -0.27 -10.96
N GLN A 210 20.83 -0.96 -10.39
CA GLN A 210 20.70 -2.33 -9.92
C GLN A 210 20.62 -2.30 -8.40
N ALA A 211 19.70 -3.07 -7.84
CA ALA A 211 19.71 -3.33 -6.40
C ALA A 211 20.97 -4.11 -6.02
N ASN A 212 21.46 -3.96 -4.79
CA ASN A 212 22.67 -4.64 -4.32
C ASN A 212 22.63 -6.16 -4.54
N SER A 213 21.48 -6.81 -4.37
CA SER A 213 21.29 -8.24 -4.62
C SER A 213 21.49 -8.64 -6.10
N GLU A 214 21.03 -7.80 -7.04
CA GLU A 214 21.23 -8.03 -8.47
C GLU A 214 22.70 -7.82 -8.85
N TYR A 215 23.33 -6.80 -8.27
CA TYR A 215 24.76 -6.55 -8.43
C TYR A 215 25.60 -7.74 -7.96
N TYR A 216 25.32 -8.27 -6.76
CA TYR A 216 26.03 -9.45 -6.26
C TYR A 216 25.87 -10.67 -7.16
N ARG A 217 24.66 -10.90 -7.70
CA ARG A 217 24.43 -12.00 -8.64
C ARG A 217 25.27 -11.84 -9.91
N GLN A 218 25.29 -10.65 -10.50
CA GLN A 218 26.07 -10.37 -11.71
C GLN A 218 27.57 -10.47 -11.45
N GLN A 219 28.05 -9.96 -10.32
CA GLN A 219 29.47 -10.00 -9.97
C GLN A 219 29.96 -11.43 -9.71
N VAL A 220 29.12 -12.31 -9.13
CA VAL A 220 29.45 -13.74 -9.03
C VAL A 220 29.61 -14.39 -10.42
N ILE A 221 28.76 -14.04 -11.39
CA ILE A 221 28.86 -14.53 -12.77
C ILE A 221 30.14 -14.00 -13.43
N GLN A 222 30.44 -12.71 -13.27
CA GLN A 222 31.66 -12.12 -13.82
C GLN A 222 32.92 -12.80 -13.27
N TYR A 223 32.98 -13.04 -11.95
CA TYR A 223 34.11 -13.76 -11.35
C TYR A 223 34.22 -15.20 -11.86
N GLU A 224 33.11 -15.87 -12.18
CA GLU A 224 33.15 -17.19 -12.82
C GLU A 224 33.80 -17.14 -14.21
N GLU A 225 33.42 -16.16 -15.03
CA GLU A 225 34.01 -15.96 -16.35
C GLU A 225 35.49 -15.57 -16.28
N ASP A 226 35.87 -14.69 -15.36
CA ASP A 226 37.25 -14.23 -15.21
C ASP A 226 38.15 -15.35 -14.69
N ILE A 227 37.68 -16.17 -13.73
CA ILE A 227 38.38 -17.37 -13.28
C ILE A 227 38.56 -18.34 -14.45
N ALA A 228 37.55 -18.55 -15.29
CA ALA A 228 37.65 -19.44 -16.44
C ALA A 228 38.69 -18.94 -17.47
N LYS A 229 38.72 -17.63 -17.75
CA LYS A 229 39.75 -17.03 -18.63
C LYS A 229 41.15 -17.19 -18.08
N LEU A 230 41.34 -16.91 -16.79
CA LEU A 230 42.65 -17.08 -16.14
C LEU A 230 43.09 -18.56 -16.14
N GLN A 231 42.17 -19.50 -15.98
CA GLN A 231 42.47 -20.93 -16.09
C GLN A 231 42.98 -21.31 -17.48
N VAL A 232 42.34 -20.79 -18.54
CA VAL A 232 42.83 -20.97 -19.93
C VAL A 232 44.23 -20.37 -20.11
N ASP A 233 44.51 -19.22 -19.52
CA ASP A 233 45.84 -18.61 -19.59
C ASP A 233 46.91 -19.40 -18.80
N VAL A 234 46.52 -20.02 -17.69
CA VAL A 234 47.38 -20.98 -16.95
C VAL A 234 47.68 -22.20 -17.81
N GLU A 235 46.69 -22.77 -18.49
CA GLU A 235 46.88 -23.91 -19.40
C GLU A 235 47.86 -23.57 -20.53
N LYS A 236 47.66 -22.43 -21.21
CA LYS A 236 48.61 -21.96 -22.25
C LYS A 236 50.02 -21.73 -21.71
N ALA A 237 50.14 -21.20 -20.49
CA ALA A 237 51.44 -21.00 -19.86
C ALA A 237 52.11 -22.36 -19.53
N GLN A 238 51.34 -23.36 -19.11
CA GLN A 238 51.81 -24.74 -18.87
C GLN A 238 52.21 -25.47 -20.16
N GLU A 239 51.48 -25.27 -21.26
CA GLU A 239 51.86 -25.79 -22.58
C GLU A 239 53.17 -25.17 -23.07
N GLY A 240 53.32 -23.85 -22.92
CA GLY A 240 54.57 -23.15 -23.24
C GLY A 240 55.74 -23.65 -22.39
N ARG A 241 55.52 -23.83 -21.08
CA ARG A 241 56.48 -24.44 -20.16
C ARG A 241 56.89 -25.86 -20.58
N SER A 242 55.91 -26.70 -20.93
CA SER A 242 56.15 -28.08 -21.39
C SER A 242 56.91 -28.13 -22.72
N THR A 243 56.63 -27.19 -23.62
CA THR A 243 57.35 -27.03 -24.89
C THR A 243 58.82 -26.66 -24.65
N ILE A 244 59.08 -25.71 -23.74
CA ILE A 244 60.46 -25.31 -23.36
C ILE A 244 61.19 -26.49 -22.70
N LEU A 245 60.51 -27.27 -21.84
CA LEU A 245 61.04 -28.50 -21.26
C LEU A 245 61.44 -29.52 -22.33
N ALA A 246 60.65 -29.69 -23.38
CA ALA A 246 60.96 -30.61 -24.49
C ALA A 246 62.18 -30.18 -25.32
N TRP A 247 62.60 -28.91 -25.24
CA TRP A 247 63.81 -28.40 -25.91
C TRP A 247 65.10 -28.61 -25.10
N PHE A 248 65.00 -29.04 -23.82
CA PHE A 248 66.16 -29.46 -23.04
C PHE A 248 66.80 -30.70 -23.70
N GLY A 249 67.83 -30.46 -24.52
CA GLY A 249 68.55 -31.48 -25.28
C GLY A 249 68.95 -31.08 -26.71
N LYS A 250 68.45 -29.95 -27.25
CA LYS A 250 68.71 -29.53 -28.64
C LYS A 250 69.35 -28.13 -28.81
N GLY A 251 69.70 -27.40 -27.75
CA GLY A 251 70.22 -26.02 -27.85
C GLY A 251 70.76 -25.41 -26.55
N ASP A 252 70.87 -24.07 -26.52
CA ASP A 252 71.51 -23.28 -25.45
C ASP A 252 70.74 -23.34 -24.11
N LEU A 253 71.30 -24.12 -23.17
CA LEU A 253 70.68 -24.52 -21.91
C LEU A 253 70.40 -23.32 -20.97
N ALA A 254 71.20 -22.27 -21.05
CA ALA A 254 71.08 -21.10 -20.19
C ALA A 254 69.82 -20.28 -20.53
N LYS A 255 69.53 -20.14 -21.83
CA LYS A 255 68.34 -19.43 -22.31
C LYS A 255 67.06 -20.19 -21.97
N ALA A 256 67.04 -21.51 -22.15
CA ALA A 256 65.90 -22.36 -21.81
C ALA A 256 65.57 -22.35 -20.31
N LYS A 257 66.59 -22.35 -19.43
CA LYS A 257 66.39 -22.22 -17.97
C LYS A 257 65.75 -20.89 -17.57
N LYS A 258 66.15 -19.79 -18.21
CA LYS A 258 65.59 -18.46 -17.95
C LYS A 258 64.12 -18.38 -18.39
N GLU A 259 63.81 -18.81 -19.62
CA GLU A 259 62.44 -18.82 -20.14
C GLU A 259 61.51 -19.74 -19.32
N LEU A 260 62.04 -20.86 -18.80
CA LEU A 260 61.31 -21.75 -17.90
C LEU A 260 60.97 -21.05 -16.57
N ALA A 261 61.94 -20.36 -15.97
CA ALA A 261 61.73 -19.61 -14.73
C ALA A 261 60.72 -18.46 -14.92
N ASP A 262 60.77 -17.77 -16.06
CA ASP A 262 59.80 -16.72 -16.40
C ASP A 262 58.37 -17.29 -16.53
N LYS A 263 58.23 -18.48 -17.15
CA LYS A 263 56.92 -19.18 -17.24
C LYS A 263 56.41 -19.69 -15.90
N ASP A 264 57.29 -20.23 -15.06
CA ASP A 264 56.92 -20.63 -13.69
C ASP A 264 56.46 -19.42 -12.86
N GLY A 265 57.13 -18.27 -13.01
CA GLY A 265 56.71 -17.00 -12.40
C GLY A 265 55.34 -16.53 -12.89
N GLN A 266 55.10 -16.60 -14.20
CA GLN A 266 53.80 -16.26 -14.81
C GLN A 266 52.66 -17.17 -14.28
N ILE A 267 52.90 -18.48 -14.20
CA ILE A 267 51.93 -19.45 -13.66
C ILE A 267 51.64 -19.17 -12.18
N ALA A 268 52.67 -18.86 -11.38
CA ALA A 268 52.51 -18.55 -9.96
C ALA A 268 51.64 -17.30 -9.74
N GLU A 269 51.85 -16.25 -10.54
CA GLU A 269 51.06 -15.01 -10.47
C GLU A 269 49.60 -15.23 -10.90
N LEU A 270 49.36 -15.93 -12.02
CA LEU A 270 48.00 -16.27 -12.46
C LEU A 270 47.25 -17.11 -11.41
N ASN A 271 47.92 -18.09 -10.80
CA ASN A 271 47.33 -18.90 -9.73
C ASN A 271 47.02 -18.07 -8.46
N ARG A 272 47.84 -17.07 -8.13
CA ARG A 272 47.53 -16.12 -7.05
C ARG A 272 46.25 -15.33 -7.36
N GLN A 273 46.12 -14.83 -8.58
CA GLN A 273 44.93 -14.07 -9.01
C GLN A 273 43.66 -14.94 -8.98
N ILE A 274 43.74 -16.19 -9.48
CA ILE A 274 42.63 -17.15 -9.39
C ILE A 274 42.23 -17.37 -7.94
N LYS A 275 43.18 -17.61 -7.03
CA LYS A 275 42.90 -17.84 -5.61
C LYS A 275 42.23 -16.64 -4.95
N ALA A 276 42.68 -15.42 -5.28
CA ALA A 276 42.07 -14.18 -4.78
C ALA A 276 40.62 -14.03 -5.25
N LEU A 277 40.35 -14.22 -6.56
CA LEU A 277 39.00 -14.14 -7.12
C LEU A 277 38.07 -15.24 -6.56
N GLN A 278 38.58 -16.45 -6.34
CA GLN A 278 37.82 -17.53 -5.70
C GLN A 278 37.40 -17.16 -4.27
N ALA A 279 38.31 -16.58 -3.48
CA ALA A 279 37.99 -16.12 -2.12
C ALA A 279 36.94 -15.01 -2.13
N GLU A 280 37.06 -14.03 -3.04
CA GLU A 280 36.11 -12.93 -3.15
C GLU A 280 34.72 -13.41 -3.61
N LYS A 281 34.67 -14.36 -4.57
CA LYS A 281 33.43 -15.03 -4.99
C LYS A 281 32.72 -15.75 -3.83
N ILE A 282 33.45 -16.51 -3.02
CA ILE A 282 32.88 -17.23 -1.86
C ILE A 282 32.30 -16.23 -0.86
N ARG A 283 33.06 -15.18 -0.52
CA ARG A 283 32.61 -14.12 0.38
C ARG A 283 31.33 -13.45 -0.13
N LEU A 284 31.28 -13.09 -1.41
CA LEU A 284 30.14 -12.43 -2.01
C LEU A 284 28.89 -13.31 -2.03
N ARG A 285 29.05 -14.62 -2.31
CA ARG A 285 27.96 -15.60 -2.24
C ARG A 285 27.37 -15.71 -0.83
N GLU A 286 28.21 -15.74 0.20
CA GLU A 286 27.71 -15.82 1.58
C GLU A 286 27.00 -14.54 2.02
N GLN A 287 27.52 -13.36 1.62
CA GLN A 287 26.84 -12.08 1.83
C GLN A 287 25.45 -12.07 1.18
N HIS A 288 25.36 -12.45 -0.09
CA HIS A 288 24.08 -12.49 -0.81
C HIS A 288 23.10 -13.48 -0.17
N LYS A 289 23.56 -14.66 0.24
CA LYS A 289 22.74 -15.66 0.93
C LYS A 289 22.19 -15.14 2.26
N SER A 290 23.00 -14.41 3.03
CA SER A 290 22.61 -13.80 4.28
C SER A 290 21.55 -12.70 4.07
N GLU A 291 21.72 -11.85 3.05
CA GLU A 291 20.73 -10.83 2.68
C GLU A 291 19.38 -11.44 2.27
N ILE A 292 19.40 -12.48 1.41
CA ILE A 292 18.18 -13.20 1.01
C ILE A 292 17.46 -13.77 2.24
N ARG A 293 18.18 -14.37 3.19
CA ARG A 293 17.60 -14.89 4.44
C ARG A 293 16.93 -13.78 5.25
N LYS A 294 17.58 -12.62 5.41
CA LYS A 294 16.98 -11.47 6.12
C LYS A 294 15.73 -10.96 5.42
N LEU A 295 15.78 -10.85 4.10
CA LEU A 295 14.63 -10.40 3.30
C LEU A 295 13.45 -11.37 3.43
N ARG A 296 13.72 -12.68 3.35
CA ARG A 296 12.71 -13.73 3.56
C ARG A 296 12.09 -13.63 4.96
N ASN A 297 12.91 -13.48 5.99
CA ASN A 297 12.42 -13.35 7.37
C ASN A 297 11.59 -12.07 7.55
N GLY A 298 12.00 -10.96 6.91
CA GLY A 298 11.24 -9.71 6.90
C GLY A 298 9.86 -9.88 6.24
N TYR A 299 9.80 -10.48 5.06
CA TYR A 299 8.53 -10.76 4.38
C TYR A 299 7.63 -11.70 5.19
N GLN A 300 8.20 -12.71 5.86
CA GLN A 300 7.42 -13.59 6.72
C GLN A 300 6.71 -12.81 7.83
N VAL A 301 7.42 -11.89 8.50
CA VAL A 301 6.83 -11.05 9.56
C VAL A 301 5.72 -10.14 9.01
N GLU A 302 5.88 -9.59 7.80
CA GLU A 302 4.85 -8.77 7.17
C GLU A 302 3.62 -9.59 6.76
N ILE A 303 3.83 -10.79 6.22
CA ILE A 303 2.76 -11.75 5.89
C ILE A 303 2.00 -12.11 7.16
N ASP A 304 2.69 -12.49 8.23
CA ASP A 304 2.06 -12.85 9.50
C ASP A 304 1.23 -11.69 10.08
N LYS A 305 1.74 -10.45 9.95
CA LYS A 305 1.01 -9.25 10.38
C LYS A 305 -0.22 -8.96 9.50
N ALA A 306 -0.13 -9.21 8.19
CA ALA A 306 -1.25 -9.07 7.28
C ALA A 306 -2.33 -10.11 7.57
N ILE A 307 -1.95 -11.37 7.81
CA ILE A 307 -2.85 -12.46 8.22
C ILE A 307 -3.58 -12.08 9.50
N ARG A 308 -2.87 -11.68 10.56
CA ARG A 308 -3.52 -11.26 11.83
C ARG A 308 -4.53 -10.12 11.65
N ARG A 309 -4.23 -9.16 10.76
CA ARG A 309 -5.17 -8.06 10.45
C ARG A 309 -6.40 -8.56 9.72
N ALA A 310 -6.23 -9.48 8.77
CA ALA A 310 -7.34 -10.10 8.04
C ALA A 310 -8.24 -10.88 9.01
N GLU A 311 -7.66 -11.74 9.85
CA GLU A 311 -8.39 -12.51 10.86
C GLU A 311 -9.16 -11.60 11.84
N THR A 312 -8.55 -10.48 12.27
CA THR A 312 -9.23 -9.53 13.16
C THR A 312 -10.40 -8.85 12.46
N ALA A 313 -10.25 -8.49 11.19
CA ALA A 313 -11.31 -7.86 10.40
C ALA A 313 -12.46 -8.84 10.12
N GLU A 314 -12.14 -10.12 9.89
CA GLU A 314 -13.11 -11.18 9.70
C GLU A 314 -13.98 -11.38 10.94
N ARG A 315 -13.39 -11.53 12.13
CA ARG A 315 -14.14 -11.61 13.40
C ARG A 315 -15.04 -10.40 13.63
N GLN A 316 -14.55 -9.20 13.33
CA GLN A 316 -15.35 -7.98 13.44
C GLN A 316 -16.52 -7.95 12.43
N SER A 317 -16.38 -8.58 11.26
CA SER A 317 -17.47 -8.73 10.31
C SER A 317 -18.52 -9.69 10.86
N GLU A 318 -18.10 -10.87 11.32
CA GLU A 318 -18.99 -11.88 11.91
C GLU A 318 -19.78 -11.32 13.10
N GLU A 319 -19.13 -10.56 13.99
CA GLU A 319 -19.79 -9.88 15.11
C GLU A 319 -20.85 -8.87 14.64
N LYS A 320 -20.55 -8.10 13.60
CA LYS A 320 -21.50 -7.13 13.02
C LYS A 320 -22.67 -7.82 12.34
N ASP A 321 -22.42 -8.89 11.62
CA ASP A 321 -23.47 -9.68 10.96
C ASP A 321 -24.41 -10.28 12.01
N ALA A 322 -23.87 -10.80 13.12
CA ALA A 322 -24.67 -11.27 14.25
C ALA A 322 -25.50 -10.16 14.93
N VAL A 323 -24.98 -8.92 14.99
CA VAL A 323 -25.75 -7.76 15.48
C VAL A 323 -26.86 -7.39 14.50
N ILE A 324 -26.56 -7.35 13.20
CA ILE A 324 -27.55 -7.06 12.15
C ILE A 324 -28.69 -8.06 12.20
N ASP A 325 -28.40 -9.36 12.34
CA ASP A 325 -29.42 -10.40 12.43
C ASP A 325 -30.31 -10.26 13.67
N ARG A 326 -29.72 -9.90 14.83
CA ARG A 326 -30.50 -9.62 16.04
C ARG A 326 -31.40 -8.40 15.86
N GLN A 327 -30.89 -7.34 15.23
CA GLN A 327 -31.66 -6.13 14.97
C GLN A 327 -32.79 -6.36 13.97
N ARG A 328 -32.55 -7.13 12.89
CA ARG A 328 -33.59 -7.54 11.93
C ARG A 328 -34.73 -8.26 12.62
N LYS A 329 -34.43 -9.30 13.42
CA LYS A 329 -35.43 -10.05 14.19
C LYS A 329 -36.23 -9.16 15.16
N LEU A 330 -35.59 -8.13 15.74
CA LEU A 330 -36.26 -7.19 16.62
C LEU A 330 -37.18 -6.24 15.83
N ILE A 331 -36.74 -5.73 14.68
CA ILE A 331 -37.55 -4.90 13.78
C ILE A 331 -38.80 -5.67 13.35
N ASP A 332 -38.64 -6.92 12.91
CA ASP A 332 -39.77 -7.76 12.48
C ASP A 332 -40.78 -7.97 13.61
N ARG A 333 -40.30 -8.17 14.85
CA ARG A 333 -41.17 -8.30 16.03
C ARG A 333 -41.92 -7.00 16.31
N LEU A 334 -41.23 -5.86 16.27
CA LEU A 334 -41.82 -4.56 16.53
C LEU A 334 -42.84 -4.18 15.46
N ASP A 335 -42.58 -4.49 14.19
CA ASP A 335 -43.52 -4.23 13.09
C ASP A 335 -44.81 -5.04 13.28
N ARG A 336 -44.71 -6.33 13.66
CA ARG A 336 -45.88 -7.16 14.01
C ARG A 336 -46.70 -6.61 15.18
N MET A 337 -46.03 -6.04 16.20
CA MET A 337 -46.72 -5.46 17.36
C MET A 337 -47.38 -4.12 17.04
N ALA A 338 -46.73 -3.29 16.24
CA ALA A 338 -47.23 -1.96 15.87
C ALA A 338 -48.35 -2.04 14.81
N ASN A 339 -48.23 -2.99 13.88
CA ASN A 339 -49.12 -3.12 12.73
C ASN A 339 -49.70 -4.55 12.61
N PRO A 340 -50.45 -5.05 13.61
CA PRO A 340 -50.97 -6.41 13.59
C PRO A 340 -51.86 -6.70 12.37
N GLN A 341 -52.56 -5.68 11.87
CA GLN A 341 -53.44 -5.78 10.70
C GLN A 341 -52.71 -6.15 9.40
N ARG A 342 -51.41 -5.87 9.32
CA ARG A 342 -50.57 -6.24 8.15
C ARG A 342 -50.25 -7.74 8.12
N TYR A 343 -50.49 -8.46 9.21
CA TYR A 343 -50.18 -9.89 9.35
C TYR A 343 -51.44 -10.72 9.59
N SER A 344 -52.58 -10.23 9.12
CA SER A 344 -53.87 -10.90 9.24
C SER A 344 -54.63 -10.82 7.91
N LEU A 345 -55.29 -11.91 7.55
CA LEU A 345 -56.20 -11.90 6.40
C LEU A 345 -57.47 -11.12 6.72
N SER A 346 -58.02 -10.44 5.72
CA SER A 346 -59.25 -9.65 5.84
C SER A 346 -60.48 -10.49 6.20
N SER A 347 -60.44 -11.79 5.92
CA SER A 347 -61.44 -12.78 6.34
C SER A 347 -61.32 -13.22 7.80
N GLY A 348 -60.21 -12.91 8.46
CA GLY A 348 -59.86 -13.45 9.78
C GLY A 348 -59.30 -14.88 9.77
N ALA A 349 -59.15 -15.51 8.60
CA ALA A 349 -58.52 -16.82 8.47
C ALA A 349 -57.00 -16.78 8.71
N GLU A 350 -56.44 -17.90 9.16
CA GLU A 350 -54.98 -18.08 9.27
C GLU A 350 -54.40 -18.38 7.88
N LEU A 351 -53.42 -17.57 7.44
CA LEU A 351 -52.66 -17.86 6.22
C LEU A 351 -51.60 -18.94 6.51
N VAL A 352 -51.74 -20.11 5.92
CA VAL A 352 -50.86 -21.27 6.16
C VAL A 352 -49.60 -21.20 5.29
N ARG A 353 -49.77 -20.87 4.02
CA ARG A 353 -48.69 -20.62 3.06
C ARG A 353 -49.25 -20.00 1.78
N ILE A 354 -48.35 -19.44 0.98
CA ILE A 354 -48.64 -18.99 -0.37
C ILE A 354 -47.68 -19.63 -1.37
N ASN A 355 -48.07 -19.67 -2.64
CA ASN A 355 -47.18 -19.99 -3.75
C ASN A 355 -47.42 -19.00 -4.89
N VAL A 356 -46.37 -18.28 -5.26
CA VAL A 356 -46.39 -17.32 -6.37
C VAL A 356 -45.68 -17.95 -7.56
N SER A 357 -46.44 -18.40 -8.55
CA SER A 357 -45.87 -19.01 -9.74
C SER A 357 -45.52 -17.93 -10.77
N ASN A 358 -44.27 -17.93 -11.25
CA ASN A 358 -43.77 -17.12 -12.37
C ASN A 358 -44.00 -15.59 -12.26
N TYR A 359 -43.04 -14.86 -11.68
CA TYR A 359 -43.11 -13.40 -11.51
C TYR A 359 -43.28 -12.56 -12.78
N ARG A 360 -43.18 -13.12 -13.99
CA ARG A 360 -43.47 -12.40 -15.25
C ARG A 360 -44.95 -12.46 -15.67
N ASN A 361 -45.69 -13.48 -15.22
CA ASN A 361 -47.13 -13.58 -15.37
C ASN A 361 -47.67 -14.28 -14.13
N PRO A 362 -47.71 -13.54 -13.00
CA PRO A 362 -47.82 -14.18 -11.71
C PRO A 362 -49.22 -14.77 -11.48
N SER A 363 -49.26 -15.94 -10.86
CA SER A 363 -50.46 -16.49 -10.23
C SER A 363 -50.18 -16.72 -8.76
N LEU A 364 -51.15 -16.40 -7.92
CA LEU A 364 -51.07 -16.55 -6.47
C LEU A 364 -52.00 -17.67 -6.03
N HIS A 365 -51.41 -18.71 -5.48
CA HIS A 365 -52.11 -19.80 -4.81
C HIS A 365 -51.99 -19.62 -3.30
N ILE A 366 -53.11 -19.72 -2.59
CA ILE A 366 -53.16 -19.54 -1.14
C ILE A 366 -53.66 -20.81 -0.46
N TRP A 367 -53.22 -21.03 0.77
CA TRP A 367 -53.78 -22.02 1.68
C TRP A 367 -54.15 -21.29 2.97
N THR A 368 -55.42 -21.32 3.32
CA THR A 368 -55.96 -20.66 4.51
C THR A 368 -56.60 -21.68 5.43
N ARG A 369 -56.73 -21.34 6.72
CA ARG A 369 -57.35 -22.19 7.73
C ARG A 369 -58.32 -21.41 8.60
N VAL A 370 -59.48 -21.99 8.86
CA VAL A 370 -60.45 -21.52 9.85
C VAL A 370 -60.82 -22.71 10.74
N GLY A 371 -60.41 -22.66 12.01
CA GLY A 371 -60.55 -23.82 12.92
C GLY A 371 -59.72 -25.01 12.42
N GLU A 372 -60.35 -26.17 12.23
CA GLU A 372 -59.68 -27.38 11.70
C GLU A 372 -59.81 -27.52 10.17
N GLU A 373 -60.55 -26.64 9.50
CA GLU A 373 -60.79 -26.71 8.06
C GLU A 373 -59.72 -25.95 7.28
N LEU A 374 -59.08 -26.63 6.33
CA LEU A 374 -58.15 -26.03 5.36
C LEU A 374 -58.89 -25.70 4.07
N PHE A 375 -58.63 -24.53 3.53
CA PHE A 375 -59.16 -24.05 2.26
C PHE A 375 -58.01 -23.62 1.35
N GLU A 376 -58.18 -23.80 0.05
CA GLU A 376 -57.22 -23.36 -0.95
C GLU A 376 -57.91 -22.70 -2.14
N ASP A 377 -57.27 -21.67 -2.68
CA ASP A 377 -57.75 -20.97 -3.86
C ASP A 377 -56.57 -20.43 -4.68
N THR A 378 -56.80 -20.18 -5.97
CA THR A 378 -55.80 -19.66 -6.90
C THR A 378 -56.37 -18.54 -7.76
N LYS A 379 -55.67 -17.41 -7.75
CA LYS A 379 -55.90 -16.32 -8.70
C LYS A 379 -54.80 -16.23 -9.74
N PHE A 380 -55.25 -16.10 -10.99
CA PHE A 380 -54.40 -15.89 -12.16
C PHE A 380 -54.43 -14.42 -12.58
N GLN A 381 -53.41 -13.98 -13.33
CA GLN A 381 -53.33 -12.62 -13.87
C GLN A 381 -53.32 -11.54 -12.78
N ILE A 382 -52.51 -11.77 -11.73
CA ILE A 382 -52.37 -10.79 -10.64
C ILE A 382 -51.49 -9.61 -11.09
N ASP A 383 -51.71 -8.45 -10.47
CA ASP A 383 -50.98 -7.23 -10.80
C ASP A 383 -49.46 -7.40 -10.62
N TYR A 384 -48.70 -7.07 -11.67
CA TYR A 384 -47.25 -7.27 -11.71
C TYR A 384 -46.52 -6.38 -10.69
N ASP A 385 -46.93 -5.11 -10.57
CA ASP A 385 -46.29 -4.17 -9.64
C ASP A 385 -46.51 -4.64 -8.20
N MET A 386 -47.70 -5.16 -7.90
CA MET A 386 -48.03 -5.73 -6.60
C MET A 386 -47.22 -6.98 -6.27
N ALA A 387 -47.08 -7.91 -7.22
CA ALA A 387 -46.21 -9.08 -7.07
C ALA A 387 -44.73 -8.67 -6.92
N GLN A 388 -44.30 -7.61 -7.59
CA GLN A 388 -42.93 -7.08 -7.47
C GLN A 388 -42.68 -6.44 -6.10
N ARG A 389 -43.67 -5.73 -5.54
CA ARG A 389 -43.59 -5.19 -4.17
C ARG A 389 -43.45 -6.31 -3.13
N HIS A 390 -44.19 -7.40 -3.29
CA HIS A 390 -44.07 -8.59 -2.45
C HIS A 390 -42.68 -9.24 -2.59
N PHE A 391 -42.21 -9.47 -3.82
CA PHE A 391 -40.88 -10.02 -4.09
C PHE A 391 -39.74 -9.19 -3.48
N ASN A 392 -39.90 -7.86 -3.47
CA ASN A 392 -38.93 -6.93 -2.87
C ASN A 392 -39.07 -6.81 -1.33
N GLY A 393 -39.98 -7.56 -0.70
CA GLY A 393 -40.22 -7.54 0.75
C GLY A 393 -40.88 -6.25 1.27
N GLN A 394 -41.58 -5.51 0.39
CA GLN A 394 -42.22 -4.24 0.75
C GLN A 394 -43.62 -4.41 1.35
N ILE A 395 -44.26 -5.55 1.11
CA ILE A 395 -45.56 -5.95 1.66
C ILE A 395 -45.45 -7.36 2.21
N THR A 396 -46.23 -7.69 3.23
CA THR A 396 -46.29 -9.03 3.82
C THR A 396 -47.05 -10.00 2.91
N ASP A 397 -46.97 -11.30 3.23
CA ASP A 397 -47.77 -12.33 2.54
C ASP A 397 -49.27 -12.04 2.70
N GLU A 398 -49.70 -11.63 3.89
CA GLU A 398 -51.11 -11.31 4.18
C GLU A 398 -51.57 -10.04 3.48
N GLU A 399 -50.75 -8.98 3.43
CA GLU A 399 -51.04 -7.77 2.64
C GLU A 399 -51.16 -8.10 1.15
N PHE A 400 -50.30 -8.98 0.65
CA PHE A 400 -50.33 -9.42 -0.74
C PHE A 400 -51.59 -10.24 -1.04
N VAL A 401 -51.97 -11.18 -0.17
CA VAL A 401 -53.20 -11.96 -0.31
C VAL A 401 -54.43 -11.06 -0.22
N ASN A 402 -54.49 -10.14 0.74
CA ASN A 402 -55.62 -9.22 0.90
C ASN A 402 -55.79 -8.25 -0.27
N ALA A 403 -54.72 -7.96 -1.00
CA ALA A 403 -54.79 -7.11 -2.18
C ALA A 403 -55.20 -7.88 -3.45
N VAL A 404 -55.07 -9.21 -3.45
CA VAL A 404 -55.41 -10.08 -4.58
C VAL A 404 -56.77 -10.77 -4.40
N PHE A 405 -57.13 -11.16 -3.17
CA PHE A 405 -58.35 -11.91 -2.83
C PHE A 405 -59.29 -11.08 -1.96
N GLU A 406 -60.58 -11.09 -2.30
CA GLU A 406 -61.64 -10.58 -1.45
C GLU A 406 -61.81 -11.44 -0.19
N PRO A 407 -62.34 -10.90 0.93
CA PRO A 407 -62.48 -11.65 2.17
C PRO A 407 -63.24 -12.98 2.02
N GLN A 408 -64.26 -13.04 1.15
CA GLN A 408 -65.04 -14.26 0.90
C GLN A 408 -64.28 -15.32 0.11
N GLU A 409 -63.30 -14.92 -0.70
CA GLU A 409 -62.46 -15.82 -1.50
C GLU A 409 -61.29 -16.40 -0.68
N GLN A 410 -61.11 -15.94 0.56
CA GLN A 410 -60.06 -16.42 1.45
C GLN A 410 -60.52 -17.60 2.33
N VAL A 411 -61.79 -18.02 2.25
CA VAL A 411 -62.42 -19.00 3.14
C VAL A 411 -63.37 -19.93 2.37
N SER A 412 -63.80 -21.03 3.00
CA SER A 412 -64.73 -21.96 2.35
C SER A 412 -66.11 -21.33 2.10
N GLY A 413 -66.89 -21.87 1.16
CA GLY A 413 -68.18 -21.27 0.78
C GLY A 413 -69.16 -21.07 1.96
N LYS A 414 -69.23 -22.03 2.89
CA LYS A 414 -70.06 -21.90 4.10
C LYS A 414 -69.55 -20.81 5.05
N GLN A 415 -68.23 -20.65 5.12
CA GLN A 415 -67.59 -19.61 5.94
C GLN A 415 -67.76 -18.23 5.30
N ALA A 416 -67.73 -18.14 3.96
CA ALA A 416 -67.99 -16.92 3.20
C ALA A 416 -69.43 -16.40 3.39
N GLU A 417 -70.42 -17.29 3.42
CA GLU A 417 -71.82 -16.94 3.71
C GLU A 417 -71.97 -16.33 5.12
N LEU A 418 -71.33 -16.95 6.12
CA LEU A 418 -71.30 -16.45 7.50
C LEU A 418 -70.59 -15.09 7.60
N LEU A 419 -69.47 -14.93 6.89
CA LEU A 419 -68.71 -13.68 6.83
C LEU A 419 -69.55 -12.55 6.20
N GLY A 420 -70.31 -12.84 5.13
CA GLY A 420 -71.22 -11.90 4.49
C GLY A 420 -72.37 -11.46 5.41
N ALA A 421 -72.96 -12.40 6.16
CA ALA A 421 -73.97 -12.09 7.16
C ALA A 421 -73.42 -11.20 8.29
N ALA A 422 -72.20 -11.50 8.78
CA ALA A 422 -71.53 -10.73 9.81
C ALA A 422 -71.19 -9.29 9.35
N PHE A 423 -70.70 -9.10 8.13
CA PHE A 423 -70.45 -7.76 7.59
C PHE A 423 -71.73 -6.97 7.39
N THR A 424 -72.81 -7.61 6.94
CA THR A 424 -74.12 -6.96 6.78
C THR A 424 -74.66 -6.46 8.13
N LEU A 425 -74.51 -7.26 9.19
CA LEU A 425 -74.88 -6.88 10.56
C LEU A 425 -73.98 -5.77 11.11
N ALA A 426 -72.68 -5.83 10.88
CA ALA A 426 -71.71 -4.82 11.34
C ALA A 426 -71.85 -3.46 10.62
N ALA A 427 -72.28 -3.46 9.35
CA ALA A 427 -72.54 -2.26 8.56
C ALA A 427 -73.92 -1.62 8.85
N GLY A 428 -74.67 -2.14 9.83
CA GLY A 428 -75.95 -1.59 10.29
C GLY A 428 -77.20 -2.17 9.64
N GLY A 429 -77.07 -3.21 8.80
CA GLY A 429 -78.18 -3.83 8.06
C GLY A 429 -78.88 -2.88 7.08
N PRO A 430 -79.67 -3.39 6.11
CA PRO A 430 -80.60 -2.54 5.39
C PRO A 430 -81.61 -1.95 6.37
N ALA A 431 -81.77 -0.62 6.37
CA ALA A 431 -82.75 0.06 7.21
C ALA A 431 -84.16 -0.48 6.93
N GLU A 432 -84.78 -1.13 7.92
CA GLU A 432 -86.22 -1.38 7.89
C GLU A 432 -86.95 -0.03 7.91
N VAL A 433 -87.77 0.22 6.90
CA VAL A 433 -88.56 1.45 6.78
C VAL A 433 -89.70 1.40 7.79
N HIS A 434 -89.47 1.94 8.98
CA HIS A 434 -90.54 2.16 9.95
C HIS A 434 -91.38 3.37 9.51
N VAL A 435 -92.62 3.12 9.08
CA VAL A 435 -93.61 4.16 8.79
C VAL A 435 -94.15 4.67 10.13
N GLY A 436 -93.73 5.88 10.51
CA GLY A 436 -94.24 6.58 11.69
C GLY A 436 -94.39 8.07 11.39
N THR A 437 -95.63 8.52 11.31
CA THR A 437 -96.03 9.93 11.24
C THR A 437 -95.64 10.66 12.53
N GLY A 438 -95.04 11.84 12.42
CA GLY A 438 -94.79 12.66 13.61
C GLY A 438 -93.93 13.89 13.36
N SER A 439 -94.59 15.03 13.20
CA SER A 439 -94.02 16.37 13.26
C SER A 439 -93.32 16.65 14.60
N GLY A 440 -92.20 17.36 14.58
CA GLY A 440 -91.67 18.00 15.78
C GLY A 440 -90.20 18.36 15.67
N GLY A 441 -89.90 19.62 15.38
CA GLY A 441 -88.54 20.14 15.45
C GLY A 441 -88.06 20.31 16.89
N SER A 442 -86.76 20.23 17.13
CA SER A 442 -85.99 21.26 17.84
C SER A 442 -84.49 20.94 17.87
N SER A 443 -83.73 22.02 17.98
CA SER A 443 -82.27 22.19 17.94
C SER A 443 -81.45 21.49 19.04
N SER A 444 -80.16 21.22 18.75
CA SER A 444 -78.99 21.62 19.59
C SER A 444 -77.71 21.45 18.75
N ASN A 445 -76.88 22.48 18.50
CA ASN A 445 -75.87 23.14 19.35
C ASN A 445 -74.77 22.21 19.89
N LEU A 446 -73.66 22.01 19.16
CA LEU A 446 -72.38 22.74 19.33
C LEU A 446 -71.21 22.10 18.52
N PRO A 447 -70.12 22.85 18.28
CA PRO A 447 -69.13 22.64 17.21
C PRO A 447 -67.81 22.08 17.73
N TRP A 448 -66.93 21.58 16.85
CA TRP A 448 -65.49 21.90 16.86
C TRP A 448 -64.88 21.50 15.49
N ARG A 449 -64.58 22.51 14.67
CA ARG A 449 -63.89 22.40 13.40
C ARG A 449 -62.48 23.01 13.53
N GLU A 450 -61.49 22.23 13.09
CA GLU A 450 -60.24 22.58 12.42
C GLU A 450 -59.59 23.95 12.70
N GLN A 451 -58.44 23.92 13.40
CA GLN A 451 -57.45 24.99 13.33
C GLN A 451 -56.58 24.85 12.06
N LYS A 452 -56.81 25.74 11.08
CA LYS A 452 -55.80 26.08 10.07
C LYS A 452 -54.97 27.28 10.57
N LYS A 453 -53.66 27.06 10.68
CA LYS A 453 -52.67 28.12 10.93
C LYS A 453 -52.52 28.99 9.69
N GLY A 454 -52.72 30.30 9.87
CA GLY A 454 -52.39 31.33 8.89
C GLY A 454 -51.05 31.98 9.22
N ASN A 455 -50.24 32.21 8.19
CA ASN A 455 -49.05 33.05 8.19
C ASN A 455 -49.36 34.50 8.59
N ARG A 456 -48.41 35.15 9.26
CA ARG A 456 -48.14 36.58 9.05
C ARG A 456 -46.73 36.99 9.51
N ARG A 457 -46.04 37.60 8.55
CA ARG A 457 -44.89 38.51 8.59
C ARG A 457 -43.53 37.95 8.99
#